data_AF-A0A0F5JTC2-F1
#
_entry.id   AF-A0A0F5JTC2-F1
#
_cell.length_a   1.000
_cell.length_b   1.000
_cell.length_c   1.000
_cell.angle_alpha   90.00
_cell.angle_beta   90.00
_cell.angle_gamma   90.00
#
_symmetry.space_group_name_H-M   'P 1'
#
loop_
_entity.id
_entity.type
_entity.pdbx_description
1 polymer ?
#
loop_
_entity_poly.entity_id
_entity_poly.type
_entity_poly.pdbx_seq_one_letter_code
_entity_poly.pdbx_strand_id
1 'polypeptide(L)' 'MSHTIRDNNMSSETALLHAAYRHDPITKAVAVPIYQTTAYELDGDLAKIADIYNVKSDGFTYTRII' A
#
# COMPACT_ATOMS: atom_id res chain seq x y z
N MET A 1 -3.39 -7.89 32.82
CA MET A 1 -2.89 -9.05 32.05
C MET A 1 -2.23 -8.52 30.79
N SER A 2 -0.90 -8.59 30.79
CA SER A 2 0.10 -8.33 29.73
C SER A 2 0.02 -7.04 28.89
N HIS A 3 0.78 -6.03 29.32
CA HIS A 3 1.27 -4.95 28.47
C HIS A 3 2.59 -5.45 27.84
N THR A 4 2.57 -5.82 26.56
CA THR A 4 3.78 -6.17 25.79
C THR A 4 4.09 -5.01 24.85
N ILE A 5 5.24 -4.38 25.06
CA ILE A 5 5.70 -3.15 24.40
C ILE A 5 5.82 -3.31 22.88
N ARG A 6 5.35 -2.31 22.12
CA ARG A 6 5.88 -2.01 20.78
C ARG A 6 6.01 -0.50 20.62
N ASP A 7 7.24 -0.05 20.46
CA ASP A 7 7.60 1.34 20.21
C ASP A 7 6.85 1.86 18.98
N ASN A 8 5.91 2.78 19.18
CA ASN A 8 5.42 3.65 18.13
C ASN A 8 4.79 4.88 18.75
N ASN A 9 4.99 6.05 18.14
CA ASN A 9 4.74 7.37 18.70
C ASN A 9 3.23 7.74 18.83
N MET A 10 2.33 6.75 18.98
CA MET A 10 0.87 6.88 18.92
C MET A 10 0.20 5.89 19.87
N SER A 11 -0.90 6.31 20.51
CA SER A 11 -1.74 5.36 21.28
C SER A 11 -2.49 4.40 20.35
N SER A 12 -2.98 3.29 20.92
CA SER A 12 -3.74 2.25 20.21
C SER A 12 -4.96 2.79 19.48
N GLU A 13 -5.72 3.68 20.13
CA GLU A 13 -6.93 4.28 19.60
C GLU A 13 -6.63 5.11 18.35
N THR A 14 -5.55 5.89 18.37
CA THR A 14 -5.11 6.70 17.23
C THR A 14 -4.54 5.82 16.12
N ALA A 15 -3.82 4.75 16.46
CA ALA A 15 -3.29 3.82 15.48
C ALA A 15 -4.40 3.08 14.72
N LEU A 16 -5.49 2.70 15.37
CA LEU A 16 -6.62 2.06 14.70
C LEU A 16 -7.23 2.90 13.57
N LEU A 17 -7.24 4.23 13.73
CA LEU A 17 -7.81 5.15 12.74
C LEU A 17 -6.79 5.65 11.72
N HIS A 18 -5.52 5.77 12.11
CA HIS A 18 -4.52 6.48 11.32
C HIS A 18 -3.25 5.67 11.06
N ALA A 19 -3.15 4.40 11.40
CA ALA A 19 -1.98 3.62 10.99
C ALA A 19 -1.94 3.46 9.46
N ALA A 20 -0.73 3.37 8.91
CA ALA A 20 -0.41 3.08 7.50
C ALA A 20 -0.85 4.11 6.43
N TYR A 21 -1.90 4.91 6.64
CA TYR A 21 -2.41 5.86 5.66
C TYR A 21 -2.48 7.29 6.22
N ARG A 22 -2.27 8.29 5.36
CA ARG A 22 -2.36 9.72 5.72
C ARG A 22 -3.25 10.48 4.76
N HIS A 23 -2.90 10.47 3.48
CA HIS A 23 -3.69 11.02 2.40
C HIS A 23 -3.14 10.49 1.08
N ASP A 24 -3.95 10.55 0.03
CA ASP A 24 -3.51 10.24 -1.33
C ASP A 24 -2.61 11.38 -1.85
N PRO A 25 -1.37 11.11 -2.28
CA PRO A 25 -0.45 12.16 -2.70
C PRO A 25 -0.89 12.92 -3.95
N ILE A 26 -1.76 12.34 -4.79
CA ILE A 26 -2.20 12.95 -6.05
C ILE A 26 -3.40 13.89 -5.83
N THR A 27 -4.43 13.42 -5.13
CA THR A 27 -5.71 14.13 -4.95
C THR A 27 -5.84 14.81 -3.59
N LYS A 28 -4.96 14.50 -2.63
CA LYS A 28 -5.03 14.93 -1.21
C LYS A 28 -6.26 14.40 -0.47
N ALA A 29 -6.92 13.35 -0.97
CA ALA A 29 -8.02 12.69 -0.28
C ALA A 29 -7.54 12.08 1.05
N VAL A 30 -8.22 12.42 2.15
CA VAL A 30 -7.93 11.87 3.50
C VAL A 30 -8.58 10.51 3.70
N ALA A 31 -9.68 10.23 2.99
CA ALA A 31 -10.21 8.88 2.90
C ALA A 31 -9.37 8.04 1.94
N VAL A 32 -9.27 6.72 2.18
CA VAL A 32 -8.60 5.79 1.28
C VAL A 32 -9.44 5.64 -0.01
N PRO A 33 -8.86 5.85 -1.21
CA PRO A 33 -9.56 5.61 -2.46
C PRO A 33 -9.95 4.14 -2.65
N ILE A 34 -11.10 3.91 -3.27
CA ILE A 34 -11.52 2.57 -3.67
C ILE A 34 -11.00 2.32 -5.10
N TYR A 35 -9.90 1.59 -5.23
CA TYR A 35 -9.36 1.16 -6.53
C TYR A 35 -10.17 -0.03 -7.08
N GLN A 36 -11.37 0.26 -7.60
CA GLN A 36 -12.25 -0.75 -8.21
C GLN A 36 -11.77 -1.11 -9.62
N THR A 37 -10.62 -1.77 -9.71
CA THR A 37 -10.01 -2.25 -10.95
C THR A 37 -9.57 -3.71 -10.82
N THR A 38 -9.44 -4.39 -11.95
CA THR A 38 -8.90 -5.76 -12.03
C THR A 38 -7.43 -5.79 -12.43
N ALA A 39 -6.94 -4.75 -13.12
CA ALA A 39 -5.59 -4.66 -13.66
C ALA A 39 -5.05 -3.21 -13.61
N TYR A 40 -3.72 -3.10 -13.66
CA TYR A 40 -2.98 -1.85 -13.70
C TYR A 40 -2.12 -1.78 -14.97
N GLU A 41 -1.85 -0.56 -15.42
CA GLU A 41 -0.97 -0.32 -16.58
C GLU A 41 0.48 -0.70 -16.25
N LEU A 42 1.15 -1.36 -17.20
CA LEU A 42 2.56 -1.71 -17.08
C LEU A 42 3.41 -0.50 -17.48
N ASP A 43 3.87 0.25 -16.49
CA ASP A 43 4.65 1.46 -16.69
C ASP A 43 6.17 1.19 -16.71
N GLY A 44 6.83 1.57 -17.81
CA GLY A 44 8.28 1.54 -17.98
C GLY A 44 8.76 0.67 -19.15
N ASP A 45 10.05 0.33 -19.13
CA ASP A 45 10.64 -0.56 -20.12
C ASP A 45 10.41 -2.05 -19.80
N LEU A 46 10.71 -2.92 -20.76
CA LEU A 46 10.50 -4.36 -20.62
C LEU A 46 11.29 -4.96 -19.45
N ALA A 47 12.46 -4.40 -19.11
CA ALA A 47 13.29 -4.88 -18.02
C ALA A 47 12.64 -4.59 -16.65
N LYS A 48 12.18 -3.35 -16.42
CA LYS A 48 11.45 -2.97 -15.20
C LYS A 48 10.17 -3.78 -15.04
N ILE A 49 9.42 -3.99 -16.12
CA ILE A 49 8.20 -4.80 -16.09
C ILE A 49 8.55 -6.24 -15.69
N ALA A 50 9.60 -6.84 -16.28
CA ALA A 50 10.05 -8.18 -15.92
C ALA A 50 10.48 -8.28 -14.46
N ASP A 51 11.08 -7.24 -13.88
CA ASP A 51 11.48 -7.22 -12.48
C ASP A 51 10.27 -7.22 -11.53
N ILE A 52 9.18 -6.52 -11.86
CA ILE A 52 7.92 -6.57 -11.09
C ILE A 52 7.35 -8.00 -11.10
N TYR A 53 7.32 -8.67 -12.26
CA TYR A 53 6.85 -10.07 -12.35
C TYR A 53 7.76 -11.07 -11.63
N ASN A 54 9.06 -10.79 -11.53
CA ASN A 54 10.02 -11.61 -10.82
C ASN A 54 10.16 -11.25 -9.32
N VAL A 55 9.30 -10.38 -8.79
CA VAL A 55 9.32 -9.93 -7.38
C VAL A 55 10.67 -9.30 -6.98
N LYS A 56 11.33 -8.65 -7.94
CA LYS A 56 12.57 -7.90 -7.73
C LYS A 56 12.31 -6.41 -7.48
N SER A 57 11.13 -5.93 -7.83
CA SER A 57 10.70 -4.54 -7.67
C SER A 57 9.24 -4.49 -7.25
N ASP A 58 8.88 -3.48 -6.46
CA ASP A 58 7.50 -3.23 -6.06
C ASP A 58 6.67 -2.70 -7.23
N GLY A 59 5.43 -3.16 -7.34
CA GLY A 59 4.51 -2.71 -8.38
C GLY A 59 3.17 -3.43 -8.31
N PHE A 60 2.21 -2.94 -9.10
CA PHE A 60 0.90 -3.58 -9.25
C PHE A 60 0.74 -4.11 -10.67
N THR A 61 0.19 -5.31 -10.80
CA THR A 61 -0.15 -5.92 -12.10
C THR A 61 -1.65 -6.21 -12.12
N TYR A 62 -2.09 -7.19 -11.34
CA TYR A 62 -3.48 -7.59 -11.21
C TYR A 62 -3.93 -7.54 -9.75
N THR A 63 -5.18 -7.18 -9.52
CA THR A 63 -5.77 -7.18 -8.16
C THR A 63 -5.86 -8.59 -7.60
N ARG A 64 -6.08 -9.59 -8.46
CA ARG A 64 -6.00 -11.01 -8.09
C ARG A 64 -4.61 -11.52 -8.41
N ILE A 65 -3.84 -11.84 -7.37
CA ILE A 65 -2.55 -12.52 -7.46
C ILE A 65 -2.78 -13.95 -6.97
N ILE A 66 -2.43 -14.95 -7.79
CA ILE A 66 -2.51 -16.39 -7.46
C ILE A 66 -1.12 -16.98 -7.31
#